data_AF-A0A959AQV7-F1
#
_entry.id   AF-A0A959AQV7-F1
#
_cell.length_a   1.000
_cell.length_b   1.000
_cell.length_c   1.000
_cell.angle_alpha   90.00
_cell.angle_beta   90.00
_cell.angle_gamma   90.00
#
_symmetry.space_group_name_H-M   'P 1'
#
loop_
_entity.id
_entity.type
_entity.pdbx_description
1 polymer ?
#
loop_
_entity_poly.entity_id
_entity_poly.type
_entity_poly.pdbx_seq_one_letter_code
_entity_poly.pdbx_strand_id
1 'polypeptide(L)'
;VSTAIRDYERDYWTGVVYTTNKRVWEHREDFKERLRNLRCIAIDMETATIFVAAFKNQMPAGALLLVSDMPMTHEGVKTEASDKEVTANFAALHLKVGVDSLKQLINKGLTVKHLRFET
;
A
#
# COMPACT_ATOMS: atom_id res chain seq x y z
N VAL A 1 6.26 2.94 -10.24
CA VAL A 1 6.51 2.12 -9.03
C VAL A 1 6.68 0.65 -9.37
N SER A 2 5.79 0.02 -10.13
CA SER A 2 5.92 -1.38 -10.58
C SER A 2 7.23 -1.68 -11.31
N THR A 3 7.68 -0.79 -12.20
CA THR A 3 8.99 -0.89 -12.87
C THR A 3 10.12 -0.93 -11.87
N ALA A 4 10.18 0.05 -10.94
CA ALA A 4 11.19 0.08 -9.89
C ALA A 4 11.18 -1.20 -9.03
N ILE A 5 10.02 -1.69 -8.59
CA ILE A 5 9.94 -2.94 -7.81
C ILE A 5 10.54 -4.13 -8.59
N ARG A 6 10.24 -4.22 -9.89
CA ARG A 6 10.80 -5.25 -10.77
C ARG A 6 12.31 -5.11 -10.94
N ASP A 7 12.83 -3.89 -11.01
CA ASP A 7 14.28 -3.63 -11.07
C ASP A 7 14.99 -4.09 -9.78
N TYR A 8 14.26 -4.17 -8.67
CA TYR A 8 14.70 -4.74 -7.40
C TYR A 8 14.42 -6.25 -7.27
N GLU A 9 13.98 -6.91 -8.34
CA GLU A 9 13.67 -8.35 -8.39
C GLU A 9 12.70 -8.79 -7.28
N ARG A 10 11.69 -7.96 -6.99
CA ARG A 10 10.65 -8.25 -6.01
C ARG A 10 9.30 -8.48 -6.67
N ASP A 11 8.53 -9.39 -6.08
CA ASP A 11 7.13 -9.56 -6.40
C ASP A 11 6.28 -8.45 -5.77
N TYR A 12 5.19 -8.11 -6.43
CA TYR A 12 4.19 -7.17 -5.90
C TYR A 12 2.79 -7.59 -6.27
N TRP A 13 1.85 -7.18 -5.43
CA TRP A 13 0.41 -7.35 -5.67
C TRP A 13 -0.21 -6.00 -6.00
N THR A 14 -1.13 -6.01 -6.94
CA THR A 14 -1.93 -4.84 -7.32
C THR A 14 -3.39 -5.12 -7.01
N GLY A 15 -4.06 -4.21 -6.32
CA GLY A 15 -5.45 -4.37 -5.94
C GLY A 15 -5.97 -3.18 -5.13
N VAL A 16 -7.16 -3.35 -4.57
CA VAL A 16 -7.86 -2.30 -3.81
C VAL A 16 -7.46 -2.37 -2.33
N VAL A 17 -7.20 -1.22 -1.73
CA VAL A 17 -6.94 -1.06 -0.29
C VAL A 17 -8.19 -0.49 0.38
N TYR A 18 -8.61 -1.10 1.49
CA TYR A 18 -9.69 -0.57 2.30
C TYR A 18 -9.12 0.34 3.41
N THR A 19 -9.48 1.62 3.41
CA THR A 19 -9.03 2.55 4.45
C THR A 19 -10.06 2.69 5.57
N THR A 20 -9.64 2.57 6.82
CA THR A 20 -10.50 2.72 8.01
C THR A 20 -9.84 3.53 9.11
N ASN A 21 -10.64 4.16 9.97
CA ASN A 21 -10.16 4.77 11.20
C ASN A 21 -10.29 3.83 12.43
N LYS A 22 -10.84 2.62 12.25
CA LYS A 22 -11.04 1.66 13.35
C LYS A 22 -9.88 0.68 13.43
N ARG A 23 -9.03 0.82 14.45
CA ARG A 23 -7.86 -0.05 14.68
C ARG A 23 -8.21 -1.45 15.13
N VAL A 24 -9.20 -1.59 16.02
CA VAL A 24 -9.65 -2.90 16.53
C VAL A 24 -10.85 -3.36 15.73
N TRP A 25 -10.61 -4.29 14.81
CA TRP A 25 -11.63 -4.82 13.88
C TRP A 25 -11.50 -6.34 13.68
N GLU A 26 -10.41 -6.95 14.15
CA GLU A 26 -9.99 -8.33 13.91
C GLU A 26 -10.96 -9.36 14.51
N HIS A 27 -11.81 -8.96 15.46
CA HIS A 27 -12.85 -9.83 16.04
C HIS A 27 -14.24 -9.63 15.44
N ARG A 28 -14.38 -8.71 14.48
CA ARG A 28 -15.66 -8.37 13.86
C ARG A 28 -15.90 -9.17 12.58
N GLU A 29 -16.66 -10.27 12.71
CA GLU A 29 -16.97 -11.12 11.56
C GLU A 29 -17.81 -10.42 10.49
N ASP A 30 -18.72 -9.53 10.89
CA ASP A 30 -19.50 -8.68 9.97
C ASP A 30 -18.59 -7.78 9.11
N PHE A 31 -17.55 -7.23 9.73
CA PHE A 31 -16.59 -6.39 9.05
C PHE A 31 -15.67 -7.21 8.13
N LYS A 32 -15.18 -8.37 8.59
CA LYS A 32 -14.39 -9.30 7.77
C LYS A 32 -15.15 -9.77 6.54
N GLU A 33 -16.44 -10.10 6.66
CA GLU A 33 -17.28 -10.45 5.53
C GLU A 33 -17.39 -9.31 4.52
N ARG A 34 -17.59 -8.08 5.00
CA ARG A 34 -17.59 -6.89 4.14
C ARG A 34 -16.26 -6.70 3.40
N LEU A 35 -15.12 -6.88 4.06
CA LEU A 35 -13.79 -6.81 3.41
C LEU A 35 -13.67 -7.88 2.30
N ARG A 36 -14.10 -9.12 2.57
CA ARG A 36 -14.10 -10.21 1.57
C ARG A 36 -15.00 -9.89 0.37
N ASN A 37 -16.16 -9.29 0.60
CA ASN A 37 -17.10 -8.89 -0.45
C ASN A 37 -16.56 -7.76 -1.31
N LEU A 38 -15.83 -6.81 -0.72
CA LEU A 38 -15.16 -5.72 -1.43
C LEU A 38 -13.92 -6.17 -2.21
N ARG A 39 -13.45 -7.41 -2.01
CA ARG A 39 -12.25 -7.97 -2.65
C ARG A 39 -11.01 -7.10 -2.42
N CYS A 40 -10.92 -6.43 -1.28
CA CYS A 40 -9.73 -5.67 -0.91
C CYS A 40 -8.57 -6.62 -0.61
N ILE A 41 -7.36 -6.24 -1.03
CA ILE A 41 -6.14 -7.03 -0.82
C ILE A 41 -5.37 -6.58 0.43
N ALA A 42 -5.67 -5.38 0.93
CA ALA A 42 -5.05 -4.80 2.11
C ALA A 42 -6.02 -3.85 2.83
N ILE A 43 -5.72 -3.57 4.09
CA ILE A 43 -6.41 -2.60 4.94
C ILE A 43 -5.38 -1.66 5.54
N ASP A 44 -5.70 -0.37 5.58
CA ASP A 44 -4.82 0.67 6.12
C ASP A 44 -5.65 1.80 6.75
N MET A 45 -4.99 2.90 7.14
CA MET A 45 -5.64 4.03 7.81
C MET A 45 -5.56 5.37 7.05
N GLU A 46 -4.85 5.44 5.92
CA GLU A 46 -4.54 6.74 5.28
C GLU A 46 -4.76 6.77 3.76
N THR A 47 -4.60 5.65 3.03
CA THR A 47 -4.47 5.62 1.57
C THR A 47 -5.64 6.30 0.86
N ALA A 48 -6.89 5.94 1.17
CA ALA A 48 -8.05 6.56 0.53
C ALA A 48 -8.14 8.06 0.82
N THR A 49 -7.84 8.49 2.05
CA THR A 49 -7.87 9.91 2.44
C THR A 49 -6.82 10.70 1.68
N ILE A 50 -5.59 10.19 1.56
CA ILE A 50 -4.52 10.81 0.76
C ILE A 50 -4.94 10.92 -0.70
N PHE A 51 -5.52 9.87 -1.28
CA PHE A 51 -5.95 9.87 -2.67
C PHE A 51 -7.09 10.85 -2.94
N VAL A 52 -8.08 10.95 -2.05
CA VAL A 52 -9.18 11.92 -2.17
C VAL A 52 -8.66 13.34 -2.08
N ALA A 53 -7.77 13.63 -1.12
CA ALA A 53 -7.17 14.95 -0.97
C ALA A 53 -6.30 15.33 -2.18
N ALA A 54 -5.48 14.40 -2.67
CA ALA A 54 -4.65 14.61 -3.86
C ALA A 54 -5.50 14.85 -5.10
N PHE A 55 -6.55 14.03 -5.31
CA PHE A 55 -7.49 14.20 -6.41
C PHE A 55 -8.19 15.55 -6.37
N LYS A 56 -8.67 15.97 -5.19
CA LYS A 56 -9.32 17.27 -5.00
C LYS A 56 -8.39 18.45 -5.34
N ASN A 57 -7.09 18.30 -5.07
CA ASN A 57 -6.07 19.31 -5.37
C ASN A 57 -5.37 19.10 -6.72
N GLN A 58 -5.87 18.21 -7.57
CA GLN A 58 -5.27 17.89 -8.88
C GLN A 58 -3.78 17.48 -8.80
N MET A 59 -3.39 16.86 -7.69
CA MET A 59 -2.04 16.36 -7.45
C MET A 59 -1.97 14.88 -7.82
N PRO A 60 -1.00 14.46 -8.66
CA PRO A 60 -0.74 13.04 -8.90
C PRO A 60 -0.31 12.34 -7.59
N ALA A 61 -0.97 11.25 -7.23
CA ALA A 61 -0.65 10.43 -6.07
C ALA A 61 -0.48 8.96 -6.43
N GLY A 62 0.30 8.26 -5.61
CA GLY A 62 0.51 6.82 -5.69
C GLY A 62 0.79 6.26 -4.30
N ALA A 63 0.52 4.98 -4.10
CA ALA A 63 0.81 4.29 -2.85
C ALA A 63 1.63 3.01 -3.13
N LEU A 64 2.60 2.76 -2.27
CA LEU A 64 3.30 1.48 -2.15
C LEU A 64 3.25 1.10 -0.69
N LEU A 65 2.50 0.05 -0.37
CA LEU A 65 2.31 -0.43 0.99
C LEU A 65 3.17 -1.69 1.23
N LEU A 66 3.70 -1.80 2.44
CA LEU A 66 4.40 -2.99 2.91
C LEU A 66 3.46 -3.75 3.84
N VAL A 67 3.27 -5.04 3.57
CA VAL A 67 2.45 -5.92 4.43
C VAL A 67 3.23 -6.20 5.72
N SER A 68 2.70 -5.76 6.86
CA SER A 68 3.29 -6.02 8.19
C SER A 68 2.76 -7.27 8.87
N ASP A 69 1.51 -7.66 8.58
CA ASP A 69 0.78 -8.70 9.28
C ASP A 69 -0.41 -9.19 8.44
N MET A 70 -0.97 -10.35 8.81
CA MET A 70 -2.05 -11.02 8.06
C MET A 70 -3.24 -11.32 8.98
N PRO A 71 -4.01 -10.30 9.42
CA PRO A 71 -5.05 -10.43 10.44
C PRO A 71 -6.23 -11.35 10.07
N MET A 72 -6.28 -11.85 8.83
CA MET A 72 -7.31 -12.78 8.36
C MET A 72 -6.92 -14.26 8.56
N THR A 73 -5.68 -14.55 8.97
CA THR A 73 -5.23 -15.91 9.32
C THR A 73 -5.26 -16.11 10.84
N HIS A 74 -5.53 -17.34 11.30
CA HIS A 74 -5.65 -17.65 12.74
C HIS A 74 -4.38 -17.34 13.56
N GLU A 75 -3.21 -17.35 12.92
CA GLU A 75 -1.91 -17.05 13.53
C GLU A 75 -1.41 -15.62 13.23
N GLY A 76 -2.14 -14.83 12.45
CA GLY A 76 -1.61 -13.64 11.76
C GLY A 76 -1.83 -12.30 12.44
N VAL A 77 -2.19 -12.28 13.73
CA VAL A 77 -2.28 -11.03 14.49
C VAL A 77 -0.87 -10.59 14.88
N LYS A 78 -0.53 -9.35 14.51
CA LYS A 78 0.77 -8.72 14.67
C LYS A 78 1.37 -8.92 16.08
N THR A 79 2.58 -9.50 16.14
CA THR A 79 3.41 -9.48 17.36
C THR A 79 4.48 -8.40 17.24
N GLU A 80 4.92 -7.82 18.36
CA GLU A 80 6.01 -6.83 18.35
C GLU A 80 7.31 -7.39 17.76
N ALA A 81 7.56 -8.69 17.92
CA ALA A 81 8.72 -9.37 17.35
C ALA A 81 8.66 -9.43 15.83
N SER A 82 7.51 -9.83 15.27
CA SER A 82 7.30 -9.90 13.82
C SER A 82 7.39 -8.52 13.17
N ASP A 83 6.86 -7.48 13.81
CA ASP A 83 6.95 -6.11 13.28
C ASP A 83 8.38 -5.59 13.20
N LYS A 84 9.19 -5.88 14.23
CA LYS A 84 10.62 -5.54 14.25
C LYS A 84 11.38 -6.25 13.14
N GLU A 85 11.09 -7.52 12.91
CA GLU A 85 11.72 -8.31 11.84
C GLU A 85 11.37 -7.77 10.45
N VAL A 86 10.09 -7.53 10.17
CA VAL A 86 9.64 -6.95 8.89
C VAL A 86 10.28 -5.59 8.67
N THR A 87 10.31 -4.76 9.71
CA THR A 87 10.92 -3.42 9.64
C THR A 87 12.42 -3.51 9.34
N ALA A 88 13.16 -4.34 10.07
CA ALA A 88 14.60 -4.50 9.88
C ALA A 88 14.95 -4.99 8.45
N ASN A 89 14.14 -5.90 7.91
CA ASN A 89 14.43 -6.53 6.62
C ASN A 89 13.95 -5.71 5.42
N PHE A 90 12.83 -4.99 5.54
CA PHE A 90 12.15 -4.42 4.37
C PHE A 90 12.00 -2.90 4.39
N ALA A 91 12.12 -2.20 5.52
CA ALA A 91 11.89 -0.75 5.58
C ALA A 91 12.88 0.04 4.72
N ALA A 92 14.17 -0.32 4.78
CA ALA A 92 15.20 0.34 3.97
C ALA A 92 14.98 0.12 2.46
N LEU A 93 14.64 -1.12 2.07
CA LEU A 93 14.34 -1.45 0.69
C LEU A 93 13.08 -0.72 0.20
N HIS A 94 12.01 -0.71 0.99
CA HIS A 94 10.75 -0.05 0.67
C HIS A 94 10.94 1.44 0.43
N LEU A 95 11.69 2.11 1.32
CA LEU A 95 12.04 3.52 1.14
C LEU A 95 12.83 3.74 -0.15
N LYS A 96 13.83 2.89 -0.42
CA LYS A 96 14.67 3.00 -1.61
C LYS A 96 13.86 2.84 -2.90
N VAL A 97 12.97 1.85 -2.96
CA VAL A 97 12.04 1.63 -4.08
C VAL A 97 11.13 2.85 -4.28
N GLY A 98 10.63 3.45 -3.20
CA GLY A 98 9.83 4.67 -3.26
C GLY A 98 10.60 5.85 -3.86
N VAL A 99 11.82 6.10 -3.38
CA VAL A 99 12.71 7.15 -3.88
C VAL A 99 13.04 6.94 -5.36
N ASP A 100 13.41 5.73 -5.74
CA ASP A 100 13.77 5.43 -7.13
C ASP A 100 12.56 5.49 -8.07
N SER A 101 11.36 5.14 -7.58
CA SER A 101 10.11 5.35 -8.32
C SER A 101 9.86 6.83 -8.63
N LEU A 102 10.14 7.73 -7.69
CA LEU A 102 10.03 9.17 -7.90
C LEU A 102 11.10 9.68 -8.88
N LYS A 103 12.34 9.19 -8.79
CA LYS A 103 13.40 9.51 -9.77
C LYS A 103 13.00 9.09 -11.19
N GLN A 104 12.42 7.90 -11.36
CA GLN A 104 11.93 7.43 -12.65
C GLN A 104 10.82 8.35 -13.20
N LEU A 105 9.90 8.81 -12.35
CA LEU A 105 8.84 9.76 -12.74
C LEU A 105 9.40 11.11 -13.19
N ILE A 106 10.37 11.66 -12.47
CA ILE A 106 11.03 12.94 -12.80
C ILE A 106 11.75 12.84 -14.16
N ASN A 107 12.45 11.73 -14.39
CA ASN A 107 13.26 11.52 -15.59
C ASN A 107 12.46 11.04 -16.81
N LYS A 108 11.12 11.12 -16.78
CA LYS A 108 10.21 10.59 -17.83
C LYS A 108 10.52 9.15 -18.21
N GLY A 109 10.93 8.33 -17.24
CA GLY A 109 11.19 6.91 -17.43
C GLY A 109 9.92 6.13 -17.81
N LEU A 110 10.05 4.81 -17.94
CA LEU A 110 8.94 3.88 -18.22
C LEU A 110 7.98 3.81 -17.02
N THR A 111 7.17 4.84 -16.85
CA THR A 111 6.18 4.95 -15.78
C THR A 111 4.80 5.14 -16.38
N VAL A 112 3.87 4.26 -16.04
CA VAL A 112 2.46 4.40 -16.40
C VAL A 112 1.85 5.47 -15.49
N LYS A 113 1.36 6.57 -16.08
CA LYS A 113 0.56 7.57 -15.36
C LYS A 113 -0.90 7.12 -15.38
N HIS A 114 -1.42 6.70 -14.23
CA HIS A 114 -2.80 6.26 -14.09
C HIS A 114 -3.81 7.42 -14.01
N LEU A 115 -3.36 8.61 -13.58
CA LEU A 115 -4.16 9.84 -13.64
C LEU A 115 -3.40 10.93 -14.42
N ARG A 116 -4.10 11.58 -15.34
CA ARG A 116 -3.69 12.83 -15.98
C ARG A 116 -4.79 13.84 -15.73
N PHE A 117 -4.42 14.99 -15.18
CA PHE A 117 -5.31 16.15 -15.13
C PHE A 117 -5.04 16.95 -16.41
N GLU A 118 -6.08 17.19 -17.19
CA GLU A 118 -6.01 18.12 -18.32
C GLU A 118 -6.03 19.54 -17.74
N THR A 119 -5.06 20.36 -18.16
CA THR A 119 -5.00 21.81 -17.90
C THR A 119 -5.79 22.59 -18.93
#